data_AF-A0AAE0G6M7-F1
#
_entry.id   AF-A0AAE0G6M7-F1
#
_cell.length_a   1.000
_cell.length_b   1.000
_cell.length_c   1.000
_cell.angle_alpha   90.00
_cell.angle_beta   90.00
_cell.angle_gamma   90.00
#
_symmetry.space_group_name_H-M   'P 1'
#
loop_
_entity.id
_entity.type
_entity.pdbx_description
1 polymer ?
#
loop_
_entity_poly.entity_id
_entity_poly.type
_entity_poly.pdbx_seq_one_letter_code
_entity_poly.pdbx_strand_id
1 'polypeptide(L)'
;MPVPRPASNAGSTASARSNRSTYRTVAKNSSVDETLFGNDQPKSFMSSKNAQVEVVDASPFMGKGAETDAVCVPTAELQRMREASVILSNDEILNRKKSDKAAKEKSRAASIARKDKMLRMEEERKKRVPPSETEQLKLEKDQSTLNRAQFMLEEELDDVKRMNQMMLYSKCVTIRDAQIEEKKHVMEENEEEERRLDLMMEIERIKALEAYEDREKKRAADRLRGAEILKKQIEERALERQRQEELRDQDRQQMLAEIERMKEEELQQQYEKRLAGRRLLEEVAKANHAQIERKKMIMHAEKEEDDRIAVYLREKELREQADAEEKERIRRERELEVARLRAQQEKAADKQAELDELRAMRAQEAYERDWREKEKAEAERKLAINSDLAQAREQQRNVKMKQLADLARMEQEDFYRVIAAQREQEEQDRQQQMQQSHIRRNHKEEILNQIAQNDEGRRKGRAEYLEEGEKLRQRHKEEKGRLEQIKDRKLDELSVCGVPAKYRAELERKKIGD
;
A
#
# COMPACT_ATOMS: atom_id res chain seq x y z
N MET A 1 -13.45 -9.61 32.15
CA MET A 1 -14.34 -9.58 30.97
C MET A 1 -13.50 -9.50 29.70
N PRO A 2 -13.12 -10.64 29.08
CA PRO A 2 -12.50 -10.66 27.75
C PRO A 2 -13.56 -10.80 26.66
N VAL A 3 -13.48 -10.00 25.59
CA VAL A 3 -14.36 -10.07 24.42
C VAL A 3 -13.47 -9.94 23.15
N PRO A 4 -13.69 -10.73 22.08
CA PRO A 4 -12.55 -11.22 21.28
C PRO A 4 -12.26 -10.47 19.98
N ARG A 5 -11.13 -10.85 19.35
CA ARG A 5 -10.82 -10.54 17.95
C ARG A 5 -11.80 -11.25 17.00
N PRO A 6 -12.23 -10.63 15.88
CA PRO A 6 -12.72 -11.37 14.72
C PRO A 6 -11.56 -12.02 13.96
N ALA A 7 -11.80 -13.16 13.31
CA ALA A 7 -10.84 -13.81 12.42
C ALA A 7 -11.56 -14.55 11.28
N SER A 8 -11.34 -14.14 10.04
CA SER A 8 -11.70 -14.87 8.82
C SER A 8 -11.26 -14.12 7.55
N ASN A 9 -11.03 -14.74 6.40
CA ASN A 9 -10.36 -16.02 6.09
C ASN A 9 -10.07 -16.06 4.57
N ALA A 10 -9.10 -16.88 4.14
CA ALA A 10 -8.83 -17.29 2.76
C ALA A 10 -8.50 -16.21 1.70
N GLY A 11 -7.47 -16.46 0.89
CA GLY A 11 -7.03 -15.55 -0.18
C GLY A 11 -5.75 -15.98 -0.91
N SER A 12 -5.53 -17.29 -1.06
CA SER A 12 -4.24 -17.84 -1.54
C SER A 12 -4.10 -17.78 -3.06
N THR A 13 -3.47 -16.73 -3.60
CA THR A 13 -3.16 -16.60 -5.03
C THR A 13 -1.65 -16.58 -5.29
N ALA A 14 -0.99 -17.73 -5.09
CA ALA A 14 0.36 -17.95 -5.57
C ALA A 14 0.34 -18.34 -7.07
N SER A 15 0.26 -17.36 -7.97
CA SER A 15 0.31 -17.58 -9.42
C SER A 15 1.75 -17.61 -9.92
N ALA A 16 2.30 -18.81 -10.14
CA ALA A 16 3.65 -18.99 -10.65
C ALA A 16 3.84 -18.41 -12.06
N ARG A 17 4.94 -17.69 -12.31
CA ARG A 17 5.38 -17.30 -13.66
C ARG A 17 5.96 -18.51 -14.40
N SER A 18 5.09 -19.33 -15.00
CA SER A 18 5.52 -20.42 -15.88
C SER A 18 5.96 -19.87 -17.24
N ASN A 19 7.25 -19.96 -17.56
CA ASN A 19 7.78 -19.66 -18.90
C ASN A 19 7.18 -20.62 -19.94
N ARG A 20 6.19 -20.17 -20.72
CA ARG A 20 5.62 -20.96 -21.81
C ARG A 20 6.37 -20.69 -23.12
N SER A 21 7.45 -21.43 -23.34
CA SER A 21 8.08 -21.51 -24.66
C SER A 21 7.10 -22.11 -25.67
N THR A 22 6.70 -21.34 -26.68
CA THR A 22 5.78 -21.78 -27.74
C THR A 22 6.55 -22.18 -29.00
N TYR A 23 7.22 -23.33 -28.95
CA TYR A 23 7.72 -23.95 -30.17
C TYR A 23 6.55 -24.37 -31.08
N ARG A 24 6.60 -23.93 -32.34
CA ARG A 24 5.61 -24.21 -33.37
C ARG A 24 5.75 -25.65 -33.84
N THR A 25 4.82 -26.52 -33.46
CA THR A 25 4.81 -27.93 -33.90
C THR A 25 4.62 -28.03 -35.41
N VAL A 26 5.61 -28.59 -36.11
CA VAL A 26 5.52 -28.94 -37.54
C VAL A 26 5.49 -30.46 -37.64
N ALA A 27 4.48 -30.98 -38.32
CA ALA A 27 4.18 -32.40 -38.54
C ALA A 27 3.88 -33.25 -37.27
N LYS A 28 2.87 -34.12 -37.40
CA LYS A 28 2.85 -35.44 -36.76
C LYS A 28 3.28 -36.45 -37.84
N ASN A 29 3.69 -37.64 -37.42
CA ASN A 29 4.20 -38.75 -38.24
C ASN A 29 5.69 -38.60 -38.63
N SER A 30 6.56 -39.04 -37.71
CA SER A 30 7.99 -39.30 -37.98
C SER A 30 8.33 -40.71 -37.50
N SER A 31 8.19 -41.71 -38.38
CA SER A 31 8.71 -43.06 -38.16
C SER A 31 10.18 -43.09 -38.59
N VAL A 32 11.10 -43.10 -37.61
CA VAL A 32 12.50 -43.45 -37.85
C VAL A 32 12.58 -44.97 -37.95
N ASP A 33 13.21 -45.48 -38.99
CA ASP A 33 13.49 -46.91 -39.16
C ASP A 33 14.90 -47.22 -38.63
N GLU A 34 15.04 -48.27 -37.82
CA GLU A 34 16.28 -48.61 -37.11
C GLU A 34 17.26 -49.46 -37.93
N THR A 35 17.04 -49.55 -39.25
CA THR A 35 17.87 -50.35 -40.18
C THR A 35 19.19 -49.68 -40.60
N LEU A 36 19.48 -48.46 -40.13
CA LEU A 36 20.64 -47.66 -40.58
C LEU A 36 21.99 -47.99 -39.89
N PHE A 37 22.04 -48.98 -39.00
CA PHE A 37 23.29 -49.49 -38.41
C PHE A 37 23.55 -50.92 -38.87
N GLY A 38 24.17 -51.04 -40.06
CA GLY A 38 24.59 -52.34 -40.60
C GLY A 38 25.72 -52.97 -39.79
N ASN A 39 25.81 -54.29 -39.82
CA ASN A 39 26.93 -55.05 -39.27
C ASN A 39 27.41 -56.11 -40.27
N ASP A 40 28.72 -56.14 -40.48
CA ASP A 40 29.45 -57.11 -41.30
C ASP A 40 29.31 -58.57 -40.78
N GLN A 41 29.69 -59.67 -41.46
CA GLN A 41 30.71 -59.97 -42.49
C GLN A 41 30.22 -61.21 -43.36
N PRO A 42 31.00 -61.97 -44.19
CA PRO A 42 30.47 -62.48 -45.47
C PRO A 42 30.77 -63.96 -45.86
N LYS A 43 30.45 -64.28 -47.13
CA LYS A 43 31.06 -65.27 -48.08
C LYS A 43 30.51 -66.70 -48.22
N SER A 44 30.65 -67.15 -49.48
CA SER A 44 30.76 -68.53 -50.00
C SER A 44 29.47 -69.35 -50.19
N PHE A 45 29.46 -70.44 -50.98
CA PHE A 45 29.95 -70.70 -52.36
C PHE A 45 29.40 -72.08 -52.80
N MET A 46 29.03 -72.25 -54.08
CA MET A 46 28.86 -73.54 -54.79
C MET A 46 27.87 -74.65 -54.32
N SER A 47 27.00 -75.05 -55.26
CA SER A 47 26.91 -76.41 -55.84
C SER A 47 26.19 -77.59 -55.12
N SER A 48 25.01 -77.92 -55.68
CA SER A 48 24.65 -79.25 -56.23
C SER A 48 24.03 -80.41 -55.39
N LYS A 49 23.04 -81.06 -56.05
CA LYS A 49 22.62 -82.49 -56.03
C LYS A 49 21.60 -83.03 -54.97
N ASN A 50 20.40 -83.31 -55.50
CA ASN A 50 19.75 -84.64 -55.63
C ASN A 50 18.62 -85.11 -54.66
N ALA A 51 17.61 -85.71 -55.32
CA ALA A 51 16.59 -86.68 -54.85
C ALA A 51 15.49 -86.12 -53.91
N GLN A 52 14.26 -86.66 -53.83
CA GLN A 52 13.66 -87.94 -54.27
C GLN A 52 12.27 -87.71 -54.98
N VAL A 53 11.89 -88.46 -56.05
CA VAL A 53 11.00 -89.66 -56.13
C VAL A 53 9.53 -89.40 -55.66
N GLU A 54 8.45 -89.65 -56.42
CA GLU A 54 8.22 -90.19 -57.79
C GLU A 54 7.07 -89.43 -58.56
N VAL A 55 6.12 -89.91 -59.40
CA VAL A 55 5.54 -91.24 -59.78
C VAL A 55 4.95 -91.22 -61.25
N VAL A 56 4.28 -92.31 -61.65
CA VAL A 56 3.46 -92.68 -62.86
C VAL A 56 2.68 -91.60 -63.70
N ASP A 57 2.29 -91.83 -64.98
CA ASP A 57 2.21 -93.09 -65.78
C ASP A 57 2.38 -92.95 -67.33
N ALA A 58 2.64 -94.10 -67.99
CA ALA A 58 2.40 -94.62 -69.37
C ALA A 58 2.18 -93.71 -70.64
N SER A 59 2.35 -94.14 -71.92
CA SER A 59 3.09 -95.20 -72.69
C SER A 59 2.58 -95.17 -74.19
N PRO A 60 3.04 -95.99 -75.17
CA PRO A 60 4.42 -96.24 -75.62
C PRO A 60 4.66 -96.23 -77.17
N PHE A 61 5.93 -96.01 -77.54
CA PHE A 61 6.75 -96.51 -78.67
C PHE A 61 6.23 -97.60 -79.65
N MET A 62 6.55 -97.48 -80.96
CA MET A 62 7.10 -98.60 -81.78
C MET A 62 7.70 -98.21 -83.15
N GLY A 63 8.56 -99.09 -83.67
CA GLY A 63 9.09 -99.11 -85.05
C GLY A 63 10.01 -100.32 -85.28
N LYS A 64 10.16 -100.78 -86.54
CA LYS A 64 11.13 -101.81 -86.99
C LYS A 64 11.20 -101.88 -88.52
N GLY A 65 12.27 -102.46 -89.06
CA GLY A 65 12.41 -102.86 -90.48
C GLY A 65 12.56 -104.37 -90.63
N ALA A 66 12.75 -104.85 -91.87
CA ALA A 66 13.04 -106.24 -92.20
C ALA A 66 13.88 -106.34 -93.50
N GLU A 67 14.69 -107.38 -93.60
CA GLU A 67 15.45 -107.78 -94.79
C GLU A 67 14.89 -109.09 -95.35
N THR A 68 14.87 -109.26 -96.68
CA THR A 68 14.67 -110.56 -97.34
C THR A 68 15.38 -110.59 -98.69
N ASP A 69 16.23 -111.59 -98.92
CA ASP A 69 16.95 -111.78 -100.20
C ASP A 69 16.02 -112.26 -101.33
N ALA A 70 15.48 -111.30 -102.09
CA ALA A 70 14.93 -111.52 -103.42
C ALA A 70 14.97 -110.21 -104.22
N VAL A 71 15.95 -110.05 -105.12
CA VAL A 71 16.18 -108.80 -105.89
C VAL A 71 15.19 -108.67 -107.07
N CYS A 72 13.90 -108.65 -106.76
CA CYS A 72 12.86 -108.14 -107.67
C CYS A 72 12.86 -106.61 -107.58
N VAL A 73 13.72 -105.95 -108.37
CA VAL A 73 13.79 -104.48 -108.41
C VAL A 73 12.43 -103.89 -108.77
N PRO A 74 11.71 -103.20 -107.86
CA PRO A 74 10.42 -102.62 -108.18
C PRO A 74 10.59 -101.51 -109.21
N THR A 75 9.55 -101.22 -109.99
CA THR A 75 9.62 -100.18 -111.05
C THR A 75 10.07 -98.81 -110.52
N ALA A 76 9.69 -98.46 -109.29
CA ALA A 76 10.15 -97.25 -108.60
C ALA A 76 11.66 -97.25 -108.30
N GLU A 77 12.27 -98.40 -107.99
CA GLU A 77 13.71 -98.51 -107.76
C GLU A 77 14.49 -98.61 -109.07
N LEU A 78 13.92 -99.25 -110.10
CA LEU A 78 14.47 -99.25 -111.45
C LEU A 78 14.46 -97.83 -112.07
N GLN A 79 13.41 -97.05 -111.77
CA GLN A 79 13.36 -95.61 -112.05
C GLN A 79 14.39 -94.83 -111.22
N ARG A 80 14.50 -95.08 -109.91
CA ARG A 80 15.48 -94.44 -109.02
C ARG A 80 16.93 -94.71 -109.46
N MET A 81 17.24 -95.93 -109.93
CA MET A 81 18.54 -96.27 -110.50
C MET A 81 18.78 -95.57 -111.83
N ARG A 82 17.76 -95.46 -112.70
CA ARG A 82 17.85 -94.62 -113.91
C ARG A 82 18.12 -93.15 -113.57
N GLU A 83 17.32 -92.54 -112.70
CA GLU A 83 17.48 -91.15 -112.26
C GLU A 83 18.83 -90.88 -111.58
N ALA A 84 19.33 -91.83 -110.78
CA ALA A 84 20.65 -91.73 -110.15
C ALA A 84 21.82 -91.99 -111.12
N SER A 85 21.58 -92.66 -112.25
CA SER A 85 22.57 -92.87 -113.31
C SER A 85 22.69 -91.68 -114.28
N VAL A 86 21.75 -90.73 -114.25
CA VAL A 86 21.88 -89.47 -114.99
C VAL A 86 23.00 -88.65 -114.33
N ILE A 87 24.06 -88.37 -115.10
CA ILE A 87 25.14 -87.46 -114.69
C ILE A 87 24.60 -86.03 -114.74
N LEU A 88 23.92 -85.64 -113.66
CA LEU A 88 23.36 -84.30 -113.49
C LEU A 88 24.46 -83.24 -113.54
N SER A 89 24.19 -82.16 -114.29
CA SER A 89 25.06 -80.99 -114.34
C SER A 89 25.22 -80.36 -112.96
N ASN A 90 26.35 -79.68 -112.74
CA ASN A 90 26.61 -78.92 -111.53
C ASN A 90 25.50 -77.88 -111.27
N ASP A 91 24.92 -77.31 -112.33
CA ASP A 91 23.79 -76.39 -112.25
C ASP A 91 22.48 -77.05 -111.80
N GLU A 92 22.25 -78.32 -112.17
CA GLU A 92 21.07 -79.07 -111.74
C GLU A 92 21.17 -79.46 -110.27
N ILE A 93 22.37 -79.82 -109.80
CA ILE A 93 22.68 -80.03 -108.38
C ILE A 93 22.50 -78.72 -107.59
N LEU A 94 22.95 -77.58 -108.14
CA LEU A 94 22.73 -76.26 -107.53
C LEU A 94 21.25 -75.89 -107.49
N ASN A 95 20.49 -76.16 -108.55
CA ASN A 95 19.06 -75.87 -108.60
C ASN A 95 18.24 -76.77 -107.65
N ARG A 96 18.60 -78.04 -107.49
CA ARG A 96 18.02 -78.93 -106.47
C ARG A 96 18.36 -78.47 -105.04
N LYS A 97 19.60 -78.04 -104.79
CA LYS A 97 19.98 -77.40 -103.51
C LYS A 97 19.26 -76.06 -103.27
N LYS A 98 18.93 -75.29 -104.32
CA LYS A 98 18.09 -74.08 -104.21
C LYS A 98 16.64 -74.44 -103.89
N SER A 99 16.03 -75.44 -104.54
CA SER A 99 14.66 -75.86 -104.22
C SER A 99 14.53 -76.42 -102.80
N ASP A 100 15.49 -77.22 -102.34
CA ASP A 100 15.49 -77.77 -100.98
C ASP A 100 15.69 -76.68 -99.92
N LYS A 101 16.53 -75.68 -100.19
CA LYS A 101 16.65 -74.48 -99.36
C LYS A 101 15.34 -73.71 -99.33
N ALA A 102 14.74 -73.40 -100.48
CA ALA A 102 13.48 -72.66 -100.58
C ALA A 102 12.31 -73.40 -99.91
N ALA A 103 12.26 -74.74 -99.95
CA ALA A 103 11.28 -75.54 -99.23
C ALA A 103 11.47 -75.46 -97.71
N LYS A 104 12.72 -75.59 -97.23
CA LYS A 104 13.06 -75.43 -95.80
C LYS A 104 12.81 -74.00 -95.32
N GLU A 105 13.07 -73.01 -96.16
CA GLU A 105 12.83 -71.58 -95.89
C GLU A 105 11.33 -71.27 -95.81
N LYS A 106 10.51 -71.76 -96.74
CA LYS A 106 9.04 -71.72 -96.64
C LYS A 106 8.53 -72.37 -95.34
N SER A 107 9.08 -73.52 -94.93
CA SER A 107 8.70 -74.16 -93.66
C SER A 107 9.10 -73.34 -92.42
N ARG A 108 10.21 -72.58 -92.49
CA ARG A 108 10.73 -71.75 -91.40
C ARG A 108 10.13 -70.35 -91.35
N ALA A 109 9.66 -69.80 -92.47
CA ALA A 109 9.09 -68.45 -92.57
C ALA A 109 7.98 -68.21 -91.53
N ALA A 110 7.07 -69.17 -91.34
CA ALA A 110 6.02 -69.09 -90.32
C ALA A 110 6.56 -69.08 -88.87
N SER A 111 7.75 -69.63 -88.62
CA SER A 111 8.42 -69.56 -87.31
C SER A 111 9.19 -68.26 -87.13
N ILE A 112 9.83 -67.76 -88.19
CA ILE A 112 10.58 -66.49 -88.18
C ILE A 112 9.61 -65.32 -88.00
N ALA A 113 8.54 -65.25 -88.78
CA ALA A 113 7.52 -64.20 -88.64
C ALA A 113 6.86 -64.17 -87.24
N ARG A 114 6.73 -65.32 -86.56
CA ARG A 114 6.30 -65.39 -85.15
C ARG A 114 7.36 -64.83 -84.20
N LYS A 115 8.64 -65.16 -84.40
CA LYS A 115 9.75 -64.61 -83.60
C LYS A 115 9.87 -63.09 -83.77
N ASP A 116 9.79 -62.60 -85.00
CA ASP A 116 9.92 -61.17 -85.31
C ASP A 116 8.72 -60.37 -84.78
N LYS A 117 7.51 -60.94 -84.82
CA LYS A 117 6.34 -60.34 -84.16
C LYS A 117 6.50 -60.30 -82.64
N MET A 118 7.04 -61.35 -82.02
CA MET A 118 7.35 -61.35 -80.58
C MET A 118 8.40 -60.29 -80.22
N LEU A 119 9.49 -60.18 -81.00
CA LEU A 119 10.52 -59.16 -80.79
C LEU A 119 9.95 -57.73 -80.91
N ARG A 120 9.12 -57.45 -81.93
CA ARG A 120 8.45 -56.14 -82.07
C ARG A 120 7.51 -55.85 -80.90
N MET A 121 6.72 -56.82 -80.44
CA MET A 121 5.87 -56.63 -79.25
C MET A 121 6.70 -56.49 -77.95
N GLU A 122 7.90 -57.06 -77.88
CA GLU A 122 8.82 -56.86 -76.75
C GLU A 122 9.48 -55.47 -76.76
N GLU A 123 9.84 -54.94 -77.93
CA GLU A 123 10.29 -53.55 -78.10
C GLU A 123 9.17 -52.55 -77.79
N GLU A 124 7.95 -52.79 -78.27
CA GLU A 124 6.79 -51.97 -77.93
C GLU A 124 6.46 -52.07 -76.44
N ARG A 125 6.57 -53.24 -75.82
CA ARG A 125 6.42 -53.41 -74.36
C ARG A 125 7.46 -52.58 -73.62
N LYS A 126 8.75 -52.66 -74.00
CA LYS A 126 9.85 -51.89 -73.38
C LYS A 126 9.63 -50.37 -73.50
N LYS A 127 9.12 -49.88 -74.63
CA LYS A 127 8.74 -48.47 -74.84
C LYS A 127 7.48 -48.03 -74.07
N ARG A 128 6.68 -48.98 -73.57
CA ARG A 128 5.44 -48.75 -72.81
C ARG A 128 5.54 -49.15 -71.33
N VAL A 129 6.73 -49.49 -70.83
CA VAL A 129 6.97 -49.61 -69.38
C VAL A 129 6.83 -48.20 -68.78
N PRO A 130 5.90 -47.94 -67.84
CA PRO A 130 5.86 -46.65 -67.16
C PRO A 130 7.13 -46.50 -66.30
N PRO A 131 7.69 -45.28 -66.20
CA PRO A 131 8.86 -45.04 -65.35
C PRO A 131 8.55 -45.41 -63.89
N SER A 132 9.55 -45.92 -63.18
CA SER A 132 9.46 -46.27 -61.76
C SER A 132 9.02 -45.06 -60.92
N GLU A 133 8.35 -45.29 -59.79
CA GLU A 133 8.02 -44.23 -58.82
C GLU A 133 9.30 -43.46 -58.39
N THR A 134 10.43 -44.16 -58.27
CA THR A 134 11.74 -43.57 -57.97
C THR A 134 12.38 -42.78 -59.13
N GLU A 135 11.84 -42.91 -60.35
CA GLU A 135 12.22 -42.12 -61.53
C GLU A 135 11.25 -40.94 -61.72
N GLN A 136 9.95 -41.14 -61.46
CA GLN A 136 8.95 -40.07 -61.43
C GLN A 136 9.29 -39.02 -60.35
N LEU A 137 9.63 -39.45 -59.13
CA LEU A 137 10.08 -38.58 -58.04
C LEU A 137 11.46 -37.92 -58.29
N LYS A 138 12.23 -38.37 -59.30
CA LYS A 138 13.41 -37.66 -59.79
C LYS A 138 13.01 -36.62 -60.82
N LEU A 139 12.25 -37.01 -61.84
CA LEU A 139 11.72 -36.11 -62.87
C LEU A 139 10.96 -34.92 -62.28
N GLU A 140 10.17 -35.11 -61.21
CA GLU A 140 9.47 -34.03 -60.51
C GLU A 140 10.44 -33.08 -59.78
N LYS A 141 11.52 -33.60 -59.18
CA LYS A 141 12.57 -32.78 -58.53
C LYS A 141 13.42 -32.06 -59.57
N ASP A 142 13.77 -32.73 -60.66
CA ASP A 142 14.53 -32.18 -61.77
C ASP A 142 13.72 -31.06 -62.46
N GLN A 143 12.42 -31.26 -62.68
CA GLN A 143 11.50 -30.20 -63.13
C GLN A 143 11.36 -29.08 -62.09
N SER A 144 11.19 -29.38 -60.79
CA SER A 144 11.08 -28.36 -59.74
C SER A 144 12.35 -27.51 -59.63
N THR A 145 13.53 -28.10 -59.83
CA THR A 145 14.82 -27.38 -59.82
C THR A 145 15.07 -26.61 -61.10
N LEU A 146 14.68 -27.13 -62.27
CA LEU A 146 14.69 -26.40 -63.54
C LEU A 146 13.75 -25.18 -63.52
N ASN A 147 12.51 -25.36 -63.05
CA ASN A 147 11.53 -24.28 -62.91
C ASN A 147 12.02 -23.22 -61.90
N ARG A 148 12.68 -23.64 -60.81
CA ARG A 148 13.32 -22.72 -59.86
C ARG A 148 14.50 -21.96 -60.46
N ALA A 149 15.30 -22.61 -61.30
CA ALA A 149 16.40 -21.96 -62.02
C ALA A 149 15.89 -20.97 -63.07
N GLN A 150 14.82 -21.30 -63.79
CA GLN A 150 14.14 -20.38 -64.71
C GLN A 150 13.59 -19.15 -63.96
N PHE A 151 12.87 -19.36 -62.85
CA PHE A 151 12.38 -18.27 -61.99
C PHE A 151 13.52 -17.37 -61.48
N MET A 152 14.68 -17.94 -61.12
CA MET A 152 15.86 -17.16 -60.71
C MET A 152 16.45 -16.33 -61.85
N LEU A 153 16.47 -16.86 -63.08
CA LEU A 153 16.89 -16.10 -64.27
C LEU A 153 15.88 -15.00 -64.66
N GLU A 154 14.59 -15.22 -64.43
CA GLU A 154 13.53 -14.23 -64.62
C GLU A 154 13.63 -13.09 -63.59
N GLU A 155 13.88 -13.40 -62.32
CA GLU A 155 14.19 -12.42 -61.26
C GLU A 155 15.48 -11.62 -61.52
N GLU A 156 16.43 -12.17 -62.28
CA GLU A 156 17.64 -11.46 -62.71
C GLU A 156 17.42 -10.47 -63.86
N LEU A 157 16.22 -10.39 -64.46
CA LEU A 157 15.88 -9.38 -65.46
C LEU A 157 15.66 -8.00 -64.82
N ASP A 158 16.25 -6.94 -65.37
CA ASP A 158 16.24 -5.61 -64.73
C ASP A 158 14.83 -4.99 -64.62
N ASP A 159 13.92 -5.27 -65.55
CA ASP A 159 12.51 -4.86 -65.41
C ASP A 159 11.80 -5.61 -64.29
N VAL A 160 12.12 -6.88 -64.03
CA VAL A 160 11.55 -7.65 -62.90
C VAL A 160 12.11 -7.13 -61.58
N LYS A 161 13.42 -6.85 -61.50
CA LYS A 161 14.02 -6.14 -60.34
C LYS A 161 13.33 -4.80 -60.08
N ARG A 162 13.01 -4.04 -61.13
CA ARG A 162 12.29 -2.76 -61.03
C ARG A 162 10.82 -2.94 -60.59
N MET A 163 10.13 -3.97 -61.06
CA MET A 163 8.80 -4.34 -60.54
C MET A 163 8.87 -4.74 -59.06
N ASN A 164 9.89 -5.47 -58.64
CA ASN A 164 10.10 -5.86 -57.24
C ASN A 164 10.47 -4.66 -56.35
N GLN A 165 11.19 -3.66 -56.86
CA GLN A 165 11.37 -2.36 -56.17
C GLN A 165 10.03 -1.63 -55.96
N MET A 166 9.16 -1.58 -56.99
CA MET A 166 7.84 -0.96 -56.88
C MET A 166 6.91 -1.73 -55.92
N MET A 167 6.97 -3.07 -55.94
CA MET A 167 6.24 -3.94 -55.01
C MET A 167 6.72 -3.76 -53.57
N LEU A 168 8.04 -3.65 -53.34
CA LEU A 168 8.62 -3.36 -52.03
C LEU A 168 8.20 -1.98 -51.53
N TYR A 169 8.24 -0.96 -52.40
CA TYR A 169 7.77 0.39 -52.05
C TYR A 169 6.29 0.39 -51.64
N SER A 170 5.42 -0.30 -52.39
CA SER A 170 4.00 -0.45 -52.05
C SER A 170 3.78 -1.12 -50.68
N LYS A 171 4.54 -2.18 -50.37
CA LYS A 171 4.53 -2.84 -49.04
C LYS A 171 5.01 -1.90 -47.93
N CYS A 172 6.04 -1.10 -48.18
CA CYS A 172 6.55 -0.13 -47.21
C CYS A 172 5.60 1.06 -46.99
N VAL A 173 4.86 1.50 -48.02
CA VAL A 173 3.85 2.56 -47.91
C VAL A 173 2.63 2.06 -47.14
N THR A 174 2.08 0.90 -47.48
CA THR A 174 0.92 0.34 -46.74
C THR A 174 1.20 0.08 -45.26
N ILE A 175 2.41 -0.37 -44.91
CA ILE A 175 2.84 -0.48 -43.50
C ILE A 175 3.00 0.91 -42.84
N ARG A 176 3.54 1.90 -43.56
CA ARG A 176 3.66 3.28 -43.05
C ARG A 176 2.30 3.91 -42.79
N ASP A 177 1.34 3.72 -43.68
CA ASP A 177 0.01 4.32 -43.56
C ASP A 177 -0.72 3.74 -42.34
N ALA A 178 -0.62 2.41 -42.13
CA ALA A 178 -1.09 1.75 -40.91
C ALA A 178 -0.38 2.27 -39.65
N GLN A 179 0.95 2.51 -39.68
CA GLN A 179 1.68 3.12 -38.56
C GLN A 179 1.28 4.57 -38.29
N ILE A 180 0.85 5.32 -39.31
CA ILE A 180 0.31 6.68 -39.15
C ILE A 180 -1.08 6.64 -38.53
N GLU A 181 -1.90 5.64 -38.85
CA GLU A 181 -3.22 5.42 -38.25
C GLU A 181 -3.13 4.93 -36.79
N GLU A 182 -2.28 3.93 -36.52
CA GLU A 182 -1.91 3.48 -35.17
C GLU A 182 -1.40 4.65 -34.31
N LYS A 183 -0.51 5.49 -34.84
CA LYS A 183 -0.01 6.67 -34.13
C LYS A 183 -1.11 7.70 -33.84
N LYS A 184 -2.12 7.87 -34.70
CA LYS A 184 -3.25 8.77 -34.42
C LYS A 184 -4.07 8.25 -33.24
N HIS A 185 -4.43 6.96 -33.23
CA HIS A 185 -5.16 6.37 -32.12
C HIS A 185 -4.37 6.45 -30.81
N VAL A 186 -3.06 6.18 -30.82
CA VAL A 186 -2.21 6.35 -29.63
C VAL A 186 -2.18 7.81 -29.15
N MET A 187 -2.20 8.82 -30.03
CA MET A 187 -2.29 10.22 -29.59
C MET A 187 -3.69 10.54 -29.03
N GLU A 188 -4.76 10.05 -29.66
CA GLU A 188 -6.14 10.22 -29.21
C GLU A 188 -6.39 9.58 -27.83
N GLU A 189 -5.92 8.35 -27.61
CA GLU A 189 -5.95 7.66 -26.31
C GLU A 189 -5.16 8.42 -25.23
N ASN A 190 -3.95 8.91 -25.54
CA ASN A 190 -3.17 9.73 -24.60
C ASN A 190 -3.89 11.04 -24.25
N GLU A 191 -4.48 11.73 -25.22
CA GLU A 191 -5.27 12.94 -24.96
C GLU A 191 -6.52 12.66 -24.10
N GLU A 192 -7.11 11.46 -24.19
CA GLU A 192 -8.21 11.04 -23.31
C GLU A 192 -7.73 10.69 -21.89
N GLU A 193 -6.56 10.07 -21.74
CA GLU A 193 -5.94 9.84 -20.44
C GLU A 193 -5.53 11.15 -19.76
N GLU A 194 -4.94 12.11 -20.48
CA GLU A 194 -4.64 13.45 -19.96
C GLU A 194 -5.93 14.18 -19.51
N ARG A 195 -6.95 14.23 -20.37
CA ARG A 195 -8.28 14.81 -20.02
C ARG A 195 -8.90 14.15 -18.78
N ARG A 196 -8.70 12.84 -18.60
CA ARG A 196 -9.18 12.07 -17.44
C ARG A 196 -8.38 12.37 -16.17
N LEU A 197 -7.06 12.55 -16.26
CA LEU A 197 -6.19 12.93 -15.15
C LEU A 197 -6.48 14.37 -14.69
N ASP A 198 -6.66 15.32 -15.62
CA ASP A 198 -7.05 16.69 -15.30
C ASP A 198 -8.40 16.75 -14.57
N LEU A 199 -9.40 16.00 -15.05
CA LEU A 199 -10.69 15.88 -14.37
C LEU A 199 -10.55 15.26 -12.97
N MET A 200 -9.65 14.29 -12.79
CA MET A 200 -9.39 13.67 -11.49
C MET A 200 -8.72 14.66 -10.51
N MET A 201 -7.74 15.43 -10.98
CA MET A 201 -7.10 16.50 -10.19
C MET A 201 -8.08 17.61 -9.81
N GLU A 202 -8.97 18.03 -10.72
CA GLU A 202 -10.00 19.04 -10.42
C GLU A 202 -11.02 18.53 -9.40
N ILE A 203 -11.44 17.26 -9.50
CA ILE A 203 -12.30 16.61 -8.50
C ILE A 203 -11.61 16.56 -7.12
N GLU A 204 -10.31 16.30 -7.04
CA GLU A 204 -9.56 16.36 -5.77
C GLU A 204 -9.40 17.79 -5.25
N ARG A 205 -9.19 18.77 -6.13
CA ARG A 205 -9.15 20.20 -5.78
C ARG A 205 -10.48 20.67 -5.19
N ILE A 206 -11.60 20.28 -5.80
CA ILE A 206 -12.96 20.60 -5.31
C ILE A 206 -13.19 19.94 -3.94
N LYS A 207 -12.92 18.64 -3.79
CA LYS A 207 -13.05 17.94 -2.49
C LYS A 207 -12.19 18.56 -1.38
N ALA A 208 -11.00 19.04 -1.71
CA ALA A 208 -10.15 19.75 -0.76
C ALA A 208 -10.77 21.08 -0.33
N LEU A 209 -11.31 21.87 -1.26
CA LEU A 209 -12.03 23.11 -0.98
C LEU A 209 -13.29 22.86 -0.14
N GLU A 210 -14.12 21.87 -0.49
CA GLU A 210 -15.28 21.44 0.31
C GLU A 210 -14.87 21.07 1.74
N ALA A 211 -13.77 20.32 1.91
CA ALA A 211 -13.25 19.96 3.23
C ALA A 211 -12.73 21.17 4.03
N TYR A 212 -12.25 22.23 3.38
CA TYR A 212 -11.92 23.50 4.04
C TYR A 212 -13.18 24.29 4.42
N GLU A 213 -14.17 24.39 3.52
CA GLU A 213 -15.46 25.01 3.84
C GLU A 213 -16.16 24.30 5.00
N ASP A 214 -16.12 22.97 5.06
CA ASP A 214 -16.72 22.21 6.15
C ASP A 214 -16.05 22.49 7.50
N ARG A 215 -14.74 22.76 7.49
CA ARG A 215 -13.99 23.22 8.67
C ARG A 215 -14.32 24.66 9.04
N GLU A 216 -14.59 25.54 8.06
CA GLU A 216 -15.11 26.91 8.29
C GLU A 216 -16.51 26.84 8.91
N LYS A 217 -17.45 26.11 8.30
CA LYS A 217 -18.84 25.92 8.73
C LYS A 217 -18.92 25.36 10.16
N LYS A 218 -18.10 24.35 10.49
CA LYS A 218 -17.99 23.80 11.85
C LYS A 218 -17.51 24.86 12.85
N ARG A 219 -16.40 25.55 12.57
CA ARG A 219 -15.90 26.66 13.41
C ARG A 219 -16.90 27.81 13.56
N ALA A 220 -17.72 28.11 12.55
CA ALA A 220 -18.79 29.10 12.62
C ALA A 220 -19.93 28.62 13.53
N ALA A 221 -20.36 27.36 13.43
CA ALA A 221 -21.38 26.77 14.31
C ALA A 221 -20.90 26.63 15.77
N ASP A 222 -19.60 26.42 16.00
CA ASP A 222 -18.99 26.45 17.34
C ASP A 222 -19.04 27.86 17.95
N ARG A 223 -18.67 28.89 17.17
CA ARG A 223 -18.78 30.30 17.58
C ARG A 223 -20.22 30.70 17.88
N LEU A 224 -21.19 30.26 17.06
CA LEU A 224 -22.60 30.56 17.27
C LEU A 224 -23.12 29.94 18.57
N ARG A 225 -22.84 28.65 18.81
CA ARG A 225 -23.20 27.96 20.06
C ARG A 225 -22.53 28.59 21.29
N GLY A 226 -21.28 29.01 21.18
CA GLY A 226 -20.59 29.78 22.22
C GLY A 226 -21.29 31.10 22.53
N ALA A 227 -21.70 31.85 21.50
CA ALA A 227 -22.45 33.09 21.66
C ALA A 227 -23.85 32.88 22.27
N GLU A 228 -24.55 31.79 21.93
CA GLU A 228 -25.83 31.41 22.55
C GLU A 228 -25.69 31.06 24.04
N ILE A 229 -24.63 30.35 24.43
CA ILE A 229 -24.33 30.05 25.84
C ILE A 229 -24.05 31.35 26.60
N LEU A 230 -23.26 32.26 26.03
CA LEU A 230 -22.98 33.56 26.65
C LEU A 230 -24.24 34.44 26.78
N LYS A 231 -25.15 34.44 25.79
CA LYS A 231 -26.45 35.13 25.91
C LYS A 231 -27.26 34.58 27.08
N LYS A 232 -27.41 33.26 27.18
CA LYS A 232 -28.13 32.60 28.29
C LYS A 232 -27.51 32.92 29.65
N GLN A 233 -26.18 32.96 29.76
CA GLN A 233 -25.48 33.36 30.99
C GLN A 233 -25.67 34.85 31.35
N ILE A 234 -25.84 35.73 30.36
CA ILE A 234 -26.15 37.14 30.58
C ILE A 234 -27.62 37.30 31.04
N GLU A 235 -28.55 36.58 30.42
CA GLU A 235 -29.97 36.53 30.78
C GLU A 235 -30.15 35.97 32.21
N GLU A 236 -29.49 34.86 32.54
CA GLU A 236 -29.50 34.25 33.88
C GLU A 236 -28.95 35.19 34.96
N ARG A 237 -27.82 35.88 34.70
CA ARG A 237 -27.27 36.89 35.61
C ARG A 237 -28.12 38.16 35.71
N ALA A 238 -28.88 38.50 34.68
CA ALA A 238 -29.84 39.61 34.74
C ALA A 238 -31.03 39.25 35.65
N LEU A 239 -31.58 38.03 35.50
CA LEU A 239 -32.63 37.50 36.37
C LEU A 239 -32.14 37.33 37.83
N GLU A 240 -30.90 36.89 38.04
CA GLU A 240 -30.31 36.80 39.38
C GLU A 240 -30.17 38.19 40.03
N ARG A 241 -29.71 39.20 39.28
CA ARG A 241 -29.66 40.58 39.76
C ARG A 241 -31.06 41.11 40.11
N GLN A 242 -32.04 40.89 39.23
CA GLN A 242 -33.42 41.30 39.48
C GLN A 242 -33.97 40.66 40.77
N ARG A 243 -33.74 39.37 41.00
CA ARG A 243 -34.12 38.70 42.26
C ARG A 243 -33.40 39.28 43.48
N GLN A 244 -32.14 39.68 43.36
CA GLN A 244 -31.41 40.35 44.45
C GLN A 244 -31.93 41.76 44.73
N GLU A 245 -32.42 42.47 43.71
CA GLU A 245 -33.09 43.77 43.85
C GLU A 245 -34.49 43.60 44.49
N GLU A 246 -35.28 42.62 44.03
CA GLU A 246 -36.57 42.24 44.62
C GLU A 246 -36.47 41.82 46.09
N LEU A 247 -35.42 41.07 46.47
CA LEU A 247 -35.14 40.72 47.87
C LEU A 247 -34.76 41.95 48.70
N ARG A 248 -33.92 42.85 48.17
CA ARG A 248 -33.56 44.10 48.87
C ARG A 248 -34.75 45.02 49.09
N ASP A 249 -35.68 45.10 48.13
CA ASP A 249 -36.91 45.87 48.33
C ASP A 249 -37.89 45.18 49.30
N GLN A 250 -37.88 43.85 49.42
CA GLN A 250 -38.59 43.14 50.50
C GLN A 250 -37.97 43.41 51.88
N ASP A 251 -36.65 43.31 52.02
CA ASP A 251 -35.92 43.65 53.26
C ASP A 251 -36.17 45.11 53.67
N ARG A 252 -36.18 46.02 52.69
CA ARG A 252 -36.50 47.44 52.87
C ARG A 252 -37.95 47.68 53.30
N GLN A 253 -38.91 46.95 52.73
CA GLN A 253 -40.32 47.03 53.14
C GLN A 253 -40.51 46.51 54.57
N GLN A 254 -39.86 45.41 54.93
CA GLN A 254 -39.87 44.88 56.31
C GLN A 254 -39.24 45.88 57.30
N MET A 255 -38.09 46.46 56.96
CA MET A 255 -37.43 47.50 57.77
C MET A 255 -38.33 48.74 57.94
N LEU A 256 -39.02 49.19 56.89
CA LEU A 256 -39.96 50.31 56.98
C LEU A 256 -41.16 50.00 57.87
N ALA A 257 -41.77 48.81 57.72
CA ALA A 257 -42.88 48.36 58.55
C ALA A 257 -42.50 48.22 60.03
N GLU A 258 -41.29 47.72 60.35
CA GLU A 258 -40.81 47.65 61.73
C GLU A 258 -40.47 49.03 62.29
N ILE A 259 -39.91 49.95 61.49
CA ILE A 259 -39.75 51.36 61.87
C ILE A 259 -41.11 52.04 62.14
N GLU A 260 -42.15 51.70 61.40
CA GLU A 260 -43.51 52.21 61.63
C GLU A 260 -44.11 51.63 62.91
N ARG A 261 -43.99 50.31 63.16
CA ARG A 261 -44.42 49.69 64.42
C ARG A 261 -43.72 50.30 65.64
N MET A 262 -42.40 50.52 65.57
CA MET A 262 -41.64 51.15 66.64
C MET A 262 -42.08 52.61 66.90
N LYS A 263 -42.46 53.38 65.86
CA LYS A 263 -43.03 54.73 66.04
C LYS A 263 -44.41 54.69 66.69
N GLU A 264 -45.25 53.71 66.37
CA GLU A 264 -46.55 53.53 67.02
C GLU A 264 -46.39 53.16 68.49
N GLU A 265 -45.45 52.24 68.82
CA GLU A 265 -45.08 51.91 70.20
C GLU A 265 -44.54 53.14 70.96
N GLU A 266 -43.67 53.95 70.36
CA GLU A 266 -43.19 55.20 70.97
C GLU A 266 -44.32 56.21 71.20
N LEU A 267 -45.24 56.38 70.24
CA LEU A 267 -46.40 57.28 70.38
C LEU A 267 -47.35 56.83 71.49
N GLN A 268 -47.60 55.53 71.61
CA GLN A 268 -48.38 54.95 72.72
C GLN A 268 -47.68 55.21 74.06
N GLN A 269 -46.38 54.92 74.18
CA GLN A 269 -45.62 55.22 75.40
C GLN A 269 -45.60 56.71 75.74
N GLN A 270 -45.51 57.62 74.76
CA GLN A 270 -45.59 59.06 74.99
C GLN A 270 -46.99 59.48 75.48
N TYR A 271 -48.06 58.88 74.95
CA TYR A 271 -49.43 59.11 75.41
C TYR A 271 -49.63 58.61 76.85
N GLU A 272 -49.16 57.40 77.17
CA GLU A 272 -49.20 56.85 78.53
C GLU A 272 -48.39 57.69 79.52
N LYS A 273 -47.17 58.11 79.17
CA LYS A 273 -46.34 59.01 80.00
C LYS A 273 -47.03 60.36 80.25
N ARG A 274 -47.73 60.92 79.25
CA ARG A 274 -48.56 62.13 79.42
C ARG A 274 -49.77 61.87 80.33
N LEU A 275 -50.45 60.73 80.19
CA LEU A 275 -51.61 60.37 81.00
C LEU A 275 -51.23 60.11 82.47
N ALA A 276 -50.12 59.42 82.71
CA ALA A 276 -49.55 59.18 84.03
C ALA A 276 -49.08 60.50 84.68
N GLY A 277 -48.37 61.35 83.93
CA GLY A 277 -47.98 62.68 84.39
C GLY A 277 -49.18 63.56 84.78
N ARG A 278 -50.28 63.49 84.02
CA ARG A 278 -51.53 64.18 84.36
C ARG A 278 -52.17 63.64 85.64
N ARG A 279 -52.27 62.31 85.81
CA ARG A 279 -52.80 61.69 87.03
C ARG A 279 -52.01 62.11 88.27
N LEU A 280 -50.67 62.05 88.18
CA LEU A 280 -49.77 62.50 89.24
C LEU A 280 -49.98 63.99 89.57
N LEU A 281 -50.18 64.84 88.56
CA LEU A 281 -50.48 66.27 88.77
C LEU A 281 -51.82 66.48 89.49
N GLU A 282 -52.86 65.72 89.13
CA GLU A 282 -54.18 65.77 89.78
C GLU A 282 -54.13 65.23 91.24
N GLU A 283 -53.26 64.25 91.52
CA GLU A 283 -53.00 63.75 92.88
C GLU A 283 -52.22 64.76 93.73
N VAL A 284 -51.15 65.37 93.18
CA VAL A 284 -50.38 66.43 93.85
C VAL A 284 -51.24 67.68 94.08
N ALA A 285 -52.16 68.01 93.19
CA ALA A 285 -53.12 69.09 93.38
C ALA A 285 -54.09 68.80 94.55
N LYS A 286 -54.64 67.58 94.64
CA LYS A 286 -55.48 67.14 95.77
C LYS A 286 -54.71 67.15 97.09
N ALA A 287 -53.46 66.70 97.10
CA ALA A 287 -52.60 66.72 98.28
C ALA A 287 -52.31 68.15 98.76
N ASN A 288 -51.94 69.06 97.84
CA ASN A 288 -51.74 70.47 98.17
C ASN A 288 -53.03 71.13 98.68
N HIS A 289 -54.18 70.85 98.07
CA HIS A 289 -55.46 71.38 98.54
C HIS A 289 -55.78 70.91 99.97
N ALA A 290 -55.66 69.61 100.25
CA ALA A 290 -55.83 69.06 101.60
C ALA A 290 -54.81 69.63 102.62
N GLN A 291 -53.59 69.96 102.19
CA GLN A 291 -52.58 70.57 103.04
C GLN A 291 -52.85 72.06 103.30
N ILE A 292 -53.45 72.78 102.35
CA ILE A 292 -53.96 74.15 102.53
C ILE A 292 -55.16 74.15 103.49
N GLU A 293 -56.11 73.23 103.34
CA GLU A 293 -57.24 73.08 104.27
C GLU A 293 -56.77 72.79 105.69
N ARG A 294 -55.81 71.86 105.88
CA ARG A 294 -55.20 71.61 107.20
C ARG A 294 -54.54 72.86 107.79
N LYS A 295 -53.83 73.66 106.99
CA LYS A 295 -53.25 74.92 107.44
C LYS A 295 -54.31 75.95 107.85
N LYS A 296 -55.44 76.05 107.14
CA LYS A 296 -56.56 76.92 107.54
C LYS A 296 -57.15 76.53 108.89
N MET A 297 -57.33 75.22 109.14
CA MET A 297 -57.86 74.73 110.41
C MET A 297 -56.92 75.05 111.59
N ILE A 298 -55.60 74.91 111.38
CA ILE A 298 -54.57 75.31 112.37
C ILE A 298 -54.63 76.82 112.62
N MET A 299 -54.62 77.65 111.56
CA MET A 299 -54.75 79.11 111.65
C MET A 299 -56.05 79.60 112.31
N HIS A 300 -57.09 78.76 112.41
CA HIS A 300 -58.33 79.09 113.12
C HIS A 300 -58.20 78.81 114.61
N ALA A 301 -57.63 77.65 114.98
CA ALA A 301 -57.32 77.30 116.36
C ALA A 301 -56.28 78.27 116.97
N GLU A 302 -55.24 78.64 116.21
CA GLU A 302 -54.23 79.63 116.63
C GLU A 302 -54.87 80.97 116.98
N LYS A 303 -55.79 81.50 116.16
CA LYS A 303 -56.53 82.73 116.46
C LYS A 303 -57.38 82.62 117.72
N GLU A 304 -58.06 81.49 117.90
CA GLU A 304 -58.86 81.24 119.08
C GLU A 304 -57.99 81.14 120.35
N GLU A 305 -56.71 80.79 120.24
CA GLU A 305 -55.72 80.86 121.34
C GLU A 305 -55.13 82.27 121.51
N ASP A 306 -54.81 82.98 120.42
CA ASP A 306 -54.34 84.37 120.43
C ASP A 306 -55.34 85.32 121.12
N ASP A 307 -56.64 85.20 120.84
CA ASP A 307 -57.68 86.00 121.50
C ASP A 307 -57.74 85.75 123.02
N ARG A 308 -57.37 84.55 123.49
CA ARG A 308 -57.23 84.23 124.93
C ARG A 308 -55.92 84.76 125.51
N ILE A 309 -54.83 84.73 124.74
CA ILE A 309 -53.50 85.26 125.13
C ILE A 309 -53.51 86.80 125.21
N ALA A 310 -54.22 87.48 124.31
CA ALA A 310 -54.32 88.94 124.23
C ALA A 310 -55.03 89.58 125.44
N VAL A 311 -55.85 88.81 126.17
CA VAL A 311 -56.43 89.25 127.46
C VAL A 311 -55.38 89.14 128.58
N TYR A 312 -54.61 88.06 128.60
CA TYR A 312 -53.61 87.77 129.64
C TYR A 312 -52.35 88.65 129.54
N LEU A 313 -51.90 89.00 128.32
CA LEU A 313 -50.68 89.80 128.12
C LEU A 313 -50.78 91.22 128.71
N ARG A 314 -51.94 91.88 128.63
CA ARG A 314 -52.11 93.24 129.18
C ARG A 314 -51.91 93.33 130.69
N GLU A 315 -52.10 92.23 131.43
CA GLU A 315 -51.85 92.14 132.87
C GLU A 315 -50.41 91.74 133.23
N LYS A 316 -49.62 91.35 132.21
CA LYS A 316 -48.27 90.80 132.33
C LYS A 316 -47.18 91.77 131.85
N GLU A 317 -47.45 92.53 130.79
CA GLU A 317 -46.54 93.56 130.25
C GLU A 317 -46.16 94.64 131.28
N LEU A 318 -47.07 94.97 132.21
CA LEU A 318 -46.82 95.90 133.33
C LEU A 318 -45.89 95.34 134.43
N ARG A 319 -45.49 94.06 134.36
CA ARG A 319 -44.52 93.45 135.30
C ARG A 319 -43.19 93.11 134.63
N GLU A 320 -43.18 92.67 133.38
CA GLU A 320 -41.96 92.14 132.75
C GLU A 320 -40.97 93.22 132.24
N GLN A 321 -41.36 94.50 132.22
CA GLN A 321 -40.43 95.61 131.91
C GLN A 321 -39.29 95.76 132.94
N ALA A 322 -39.42 95.22 134.16
CA ALA A 322 -38.34 95.20 135.16
C ALA A 322 -37.37 94.01 135.00
N ASP A 323 -37.79 92.96 134.29
CA ASP A 323 -37.18 91.63 134.29
C ASP A 323 -36.35 91.34 133.01
N ALA A 324 -36.34 92.29 132.08
CA ALA A 324 -35.83 92.12 130.72
C ALA A 324 -34.30 92.33 130.61
N GLU A 325 -33.72 93.18 131.45
CA GLU A 325 -32.31 93.61 131.30
C GLU A 325 -31.29 92.54 131.73
N GLU A 326 -31.64 91.58 132.59
CA GLU A 326 -30.71 90.51 133.02
C GLU A 326 -30.50 89.39 131.99
N LYS A 327 -31.48 89.13 131.11
CA LYS A 327 -31.57 87.84 130.38
C LYS A 327 -30.73 87.76 129.09
N GLU A 328 -30.21 88.88 128.58
CA GLU A 328 -29.34 88.91 127.38
C GLU A 328 -27.96 88.26 127.58
N ARG A 329 -27.59 87.82 128.79
CA ARG A 329 -26.31 87.11 129.03
C ARG A 329 -26.32 85.61 128.74
N ILE A 330 -27.47 84.94 128.71
CA ILE A 330 -27.57 83.46 128.60
C ILE A 330 -27.64 82.98 127.12
N ARG A 331 -27.83 83.90 126.18
CA ARG A 331 -28.11 83.62 124.76
C ARG A 331 -26.96 83.02 123.94
N ARG A 332 -25.80 82.72 124.56
CA ARG A 332 -24.57 82.23 123.87
C ARG A 332 -24.22 80.76 124.08
N GLU A 333 -25.01 80.00 124.85
CA GLU A 333 -24.68 78.60 125.19
C GLU A 333 -25.39 77.53 124.33
N ARG A 334 -26.21 77.92 123.34
CA ARG A 334 -27.04 76.98 122.54
C ARG A 334 -26.80 76.99 121.03
N GLU A 335 -25.57 77.19 120.57
CA GLU A 335 -25.17 76.87 119.18
C GLU A 335 -24.63 75.43 119.01
N LEU A 336 -24.40 74.68 120.10
CA LEU A 336 -23.69 73.39 120.07
C LEU A 336 -24.53 72.16 119.66
N GLU A 337 -25.87 72.25 119.59
CA GLU A 337 -26.70 71.06 119.34
C GLU A 337 -26.98 70.77 117.85
N VAL A 338 -26.83 71.74 116.95
CA VAL A 338 -27.18 71.58 115.51
C VAL A 338 -26.11 70.81 114.72
N ALA A 339 -24.87 70.75 115.21
CA ALA A 339 -23.78 70.02 114.55
C ALA A 339 -23.95 68.49 114.59
N ARG A 340 -24.64 67.96 115.61
CA ARG A 340 -24.61 66.52 115.96
C ARG A 340 -25.40 65.61 115.00
N LEU A 341 -26.41 66.15 114.30
CA LEU A 341 -27.34 65.35 113.49
C LEU A 341 -26.94 65.16 112.01
N ARG A 342 -25.92 65.88 111.50
CA ARG A 342 -25.39 65.64 110.14
C ARG A 342 -24.36 64.50 110.09
N ALA A 343 -23.48 64.43 111.10
CA ALA A 343 -22.39 63.44 111.17
C ALA A 343 -22.83 61.96 111.36
N GLN A 344 -24.13 61.68 111.53
CA GLN A 344 -24.67 60.32 111.63
C GLN A 344 -25.17 59.75 110.29
N GLN A 345 -25.41 60.56 109.26
CA GLN A 345 -25.86 60.08 107.95
C GLN A 345 -24.69 59.85 106.97
N GLU A 346 -23.62 60.65 107.09
CA GLU A 346 -22.37 60.55 106.32
C GLU A 346 -21.76 59.12 106.43
N LYS A 347 -21.56 58.64 107.66
CA LYS A 347 -20.99 57.31 107.98
C LYS A 347 -21.82 56.10 107.55
N ALA A 348 -23.01 56.31 106.97
CA ALA A 348 -23.81 55.24 106.35
C ALA A 348 -23.49 55.09 104.85
N ALA A 349 -23.12 56.19 104.17
CA ALA A 349 -22.76 56.18 102.75
C ALA A 349 -21.37 55.55 102.52
N ASP A 350 -20.38 55.92 103.34
CA ASP A 350 -18.99 55.45 103.20
C ASP A 350 -18.88 53.92 103.15
N LYS A 351 -19.69 53.24 103.99
CA LYS A 351 -19.68 51.76 104.11
C LYS A 351 -20.28 51.03 102.90
N GLN A 352 -21.04 51.71 102.04
CA GLN A 352 -21.44 51.15 100.74
C GLN A 352 -20.39 51.44 99.67
N ALA A 353 -19.71 52.59 99.72
CA ALA A 353 -18.60 52.90 98.81
C ALA A 353 -17.45 51.87 98.93
N GLU A 354 -17.02 51.53 100.15
CA GLU A 354 -15.97 50.51 100.38
C GLU A 354 -16.33 49.13 99.80
N LEU A 355 -17.60 48.74 99.83
CA LEU A 355 -18.08 47.45 99.32
C LEU A 355 -18.19 47.41 97.79
N ASP A 356 -18.54 48.52 97.15
CA ASP A 356 -18.59 48.62 95.69
C ASP A 356 -17.21 48.89 95.07
N GLU A 357 -16.27 49.53 95.79
CA GLU A 357 -14.85 49.60 95.38
C GLU A 357 -14.22 48.20 95.35
N LEU A 358 -14.41 47.38 96.39
CA LEU A 358 -14.00 45.98 96.41
C LEU A 358 -14.68 45.12 95.33
N ARG A 359 -15.87 45.51 94.87
CA ARG A 359 -16.58 44.86 93.76
C ARG A 359 -16.00 45.28 92.40
N ALA A 360 -15.70 46.57 92.24
CA ALA A 360 -15.09 47.14 91.04
C ALA A 360 -13.70 46.56 90.79
N MET A 361 -12.85 46.47 91.83
CA MET A 361 -11.51 45.89 91.70
C MET A 361 -11.54 44.42 91.25
N ARG A 362 -12.46 43.60 91.80
CA ARG A 362 -12.64 42.21 91.34
C ARG A 362 -13.18 42.11 89.92
N ALA A 363 -14.07 43.03 89.51
CA ALA A 363 -14.57 43.08 88.14
C ALA A 363 -13.46 43.50 87.14
N GLN A 364 -12.59 44.45 87.51
CA GLN A 364 -11.43 44.85 86.72
C GLN A 364 -10.41 43.71 86.61
N GLU A 365 -10.06 43.04 87.72
CA GLU A 365 -9.19 41.87 87.68
C GLU A 365 -9.76 40.73 86.82
N ALA A 366 -11.07 40.45 86.93
CA ALA A 366 -11.71 39.41 86.12
C ALA A 366 -11.66 39.77 84.63
N TYR A 367 -12.03 41.01 84.26
CA TYR A 367 -11.93 41.51 82.90
C TYR A 367 -10.49 41.46 82.36
N GLU A 368 -9.49 41.75 83.19
CA GLU A 368 -8.08 41.70 82.81
C GLU A 368 -7.52 40.26 82.72
N ARG A 369 -8.09 39.27 83.43
CA ARG A 369 -7.80 37.85 83.20
C ARG A 369 -8.41 37.39 81.88
N ASP A 370 -9.71 37.63 81.71
CA ASP A 370 -10.47 37.37 80.48
C ASP A 370 -9.80 37.96 79.24
N TRP A 371 -9.30 39.20 79.33
CA TRP A 371 -8.64 39.89 78.21
C TRP A 371 -7.29 39.25 77.88
N ARG A 372 -6.45 38.94 78.88
CA ARG A 372 -5.18 38.21 78.65
C ARG A 372 -5.40 36.81 78.08
N GLU A 373 -6.46 36.12 78.47
CA GLU A 373 -6.80 34.80 77.92
C GLU A 373 -7.32 34.89 76.48
N LYS A 374 -8.12 35.91 76.15
CA LYS A 374 -8.57 36.20 74.78
C LYS A 374 -7.39 36.56 73.87
N GLU A 375 -6.49 37.44 74.30
CA GLU A 375 -5.27 37.78 73.54
C GLU A 375 -4.37 36.56 73.29
N LYS A 376 -4.17 35.70 74.30
CA LYS A 376 -3.44 34.42 74.12
C LYS A 376 -4.14 33.50 73.12
N ALA A 377 -5.44 33.25 73.29
CA ALA A 377 -6.20 32.40 72.40
C ALA A 377 -6.24 32.93 70.95
N GLU A 378 -6.26 34.26 70.77
CA GLU A 378 -6.11 34.89 69.46
C GLU A 378 -4.70 34.74 68.88
N ALA A 379 -3.65 34.93 69.68
CA ALA A 379 -2.27 34.73 69.25
C ALA A 379 -2.00 33.27 68.85
N GLU A 380 -2.51 32.31 69.62
CA GLU A 380 -2.45 30.87 69.33
C GLU A 380 -3.22 30.51 68.05
N ARG A 381 -4.43 31.05 67.84
CA ARG A 381 -5.18 30.89 66.58
C ARG A 381 -4.45 31.48 65.39
N LYS A 382 -3.88 32.70 65.53
CA LYS A 382 -3.07 33.36 64.48
C LYS A 382 -1.82 32.54 64.15
N LEU A 383 -1.17 31.93 65.16
CA LEU A 383 -0.01 31.05 64.97
C LEU A 383 -0.40 29.73 64.29
N ALA A 384 -1.49 29.09 64.71
CA ALA A 384 -2.01 27.87 64.09
C ALA A 384 -2.33 28.08 62.60
N ILE A 385 -3.13 29.10 62.27
CA ILE A 385 -3.48 29.45 60.88
C ILE A 385 -2.24 29.74 60.03
N ASN A 386 -1.23 30.43 60.59
CA ASN A 386 0.04 30.66 59.89
C ASN A 386 0.84 29.37 59.67
N SER A 387 0.80 28.42 60.60
CA SER A 387 1.46 27.11 60.47
C SER A 387 0.78 26.21 59.43
N ASP A 388 -0.56 26.19 59.39
CA ASP A 388 -1.33 25.47 58.38
C ASP A 388 -1.12 26.07 56.99
N LEU A 389 -1.10 27.41 56.89
CA LEU A 389 -0.82 28.12 55.65
C LEU A 389 0.63 27.88 55.16
N ALA A 390 1.60 27.73 56.07
CA ALA A 390 2.97 27.35 55.72
C ALA A 390 3.03 25.92 55.18
N GLN A 391 2.40 24.95 55.87
CA GLN A 391 2.30 23.56 55.41
C GLN A 391 1.59 23.45 54.06
N ALA A 392 0.48 24.16 53.85
CA ALA A 392 -0.24 24.17 52.58
C ALA A 392 0.60 24.75 51.43
N ARG A 393 1.38 25.81 51.67
CA ARG A 393 2.33 26.37 50.71
C ARG A 393 3.47 25.42 50.38
N GLU A 394 3.96 24.66 51.37
CA GLU A 394 4.99 23.63 51.16
C GLU A 394 4.43 22.44 50.37
N GLN A 395 3.24 21.94 50.71
CA GLN A 395 2.55 20.89 49.96
C GLN A 395 2.30 21.32 48.50
N GLN A 396 1.81 22.55 48.27
CA GLN A 396 1.63 23.11 46.93
C GLN A 396 2.95 23.19 46.14
N ARG A 397 4.04 23.63 46.79
CA ARG A 397 5.39 23.62 46.20
C ARG A 397 5.82 22.21 45.83
N ASN A 398 5.64 21.25 46.73
CA ASN A 398 6.07 19.86 46.53
C ASN A 398 5.24 19.14 45.44
N VAL A 399 3.94 19.43 45.32
CA VAL A 399 3.10 18.98 44.19
C VAL A 399 3.60 19.56 42.88
N LYS A 400 3.87 20.88 42.83
CA LYS A 400 4.39 21.53 41.61
C LYS A 400 5.78 21.00 41.22
N MET A 401 6.66 20.74 42.18
CA MET A 401 7.97 20.14 41.93
C MET A 401 7.86 18.70 41.40
N LYS A 402 6.91 17.89 41.93
CA LYS A 402 6.63 16.56 41.37
C LYS A 402 6.12 16.64 39.94
N GLN A 403 5.14 17.49 39.66
CA GLN A 403 4.61 17.70 38.29
C GLN A 403 5.71 18.11 37.30
N LEU A 404 6.63 18.99 37.70
CA LEU A 404 7.78 19.37 36.86
C LEU A 404 8.78 18.22 36.67
N ALA A 405 9.04 17.42 37.70
CA ALA A 405 9.91 16.25 37.60
C ALA A 405 9.30 15.13 36.73
N ASP A 406 7.99 14.89 36.85
CA ASP A 406 7.25 13.94 36.03
C ASP A 406 7.23 14.39 34.55
N LEU A 407 6.95 15.67 34.28
CA LEU A 407 7.04 16.23 32.92
C LEU A 407 8.45 16.07 32.32
N ALA A 408 9.50 16.46 33.06
CA ALA A 408 10.87 16.31 32.60
C ALA A 408 11.27 14.84 32.37
N ARG A 409 10.69 13.89 33.11
CA ARG A 409 10.91 12.46 32.89
C ARG A 409 10.21 11.97 31.61
N MET A 410 8.98 12.40 31.36
CA MET A 410 8.24 12.09 30.13
C MET A 410 8.96 12.68 28.90
N GLU A 411 9.43 13.93 28.98
CA GLU A 411 10.22 14.57 27.92
C GLU A 411 11.53 13.80 27.63
N GLN A 412 12.20 13.26 28.66
CA GLN A 412 13.37 12.39 28.48
C GLN A 412 13.00 11.04 27.85
N GLU A 413 11.92 10.39 28.30
CA GLU A 413 11.44 9.12 27.74
C GLU A 413 11.09 9.25 26.25
N ASP A 414 10.39 10.33 25.86
CA ASP A 414 10.07 10.60 24.45
C ASP A 414 11.29 11.03 23.64
N PHE A 415 12.23 11.81 24.20
CA PHE A 415 13.51 12.14 23.54
C PHE A 415 14.33 10.89 23.22
N TYR A 416 14.46 9.95 24.17
CA TYR A 416 15.13 8.67 23.93
C TYR A 416 14.37 7.78 22.93
N ARG A 417 13.03 7.79 22.94
CA ARG A 417 12.21 7.11 21.92
C ARG A 417 12.45 7.66 20.52
N VAL A 418 12.52 8.99 20.36
CA VAL A 418 12.82 9.64 19.07
C VAL A 418 14.23 9.30 18.59
N ILE A 419 15.23 9.30 19.47
CA ILE A 419 16.60 8.88 19.13
C ILE A 419 16.66 7.39 18.74
N ALA A 420 15.92 6.51 19.42
CA ALA A 420 15.85 5.09 19.07
C ALA A 420 15.26 4.89 17.66
N ALA A 421 14.14 5.56 17.36
CA ALA A 421 13.53 5.51 16.02
C ALA A 421 14.43 6.10 14.92
N GLN A 422 15.15 7.20 15.20
CA GLN A 422 16.12 7.77 14.25
C GLN A 422 17.29 6.81 13.99
N ARG A 423 17.81 6.11 15.01
CA ARG A 423 18.88 5.12 14.83
C ARG A 423 18.40 3.90 14.05
N GLU A 424 17.19 3.42 14.33
CA GLU A 424 16.60 2.31 13.58
C GLU A 424 16.42 2.69 12.10
N GLN A 425 15.93 3.90 11.81
CA GLN A 425 15.82 4.41 10.44
C GLN A 425 17.21 4.53 9.78
N GLU A 426 18.22 5.07 10.47
CA GLU A 426 19.58 5.18 9.92
C GLU A 426 20.18 3.80 9.61
N GLU A 427 19.93 2.80 10.44
CA GLU A 427 20.35 1.41 10.19
C GLU A 427 19.59 0.77 9.03
N GLN A 428 18.28 0.99 8.91
CA GLN A 428 17.48 0.55 7.76
C GLN A 428 17.95 1.20 6.45
N ASP A 429 18.17 2.52 6.44
CA ASP A 429 18.67 3.26 5.28
C ASP A 429 20.08 2.80 4.89
N ARG A 430 20.96 2.57 5.87
CA ARG A 430 22.30 2.02 5.65
C ARG A 430 22.26 0.59 5.08
N GLN A 431 21.34 -0.25 5.55
CA GLN A 431 21.11 -1.58 4.97
C GLN A 431 20.59 -1.49 3.53
N GLN A 432 19.63 -0.61 3.24
CA GLN A 432 19.14 -0.38 1.87
C GLN A 432 20.24 0.13 0.94
N GLN A 433 21.07 1.08 1.39
CA GLN A 433 22.23 1.55 0.61
C GLN A 433 23.24 0.44 0.33
N MET A 434 23.52 -0.44 1.31
CA MET A 434 24.37 -1.61 1.12
C MET A 434 23.76 -2.60 0.12
N GLN A 435 22.46 -2.92 0.22
CA GLN A 435 21.77 -3.78 -0.75
C GLN A 435 21.82 -3.20 -2.16
N GLN A 436 21.52 -1.90 -2.33
CA GLN A 436 21.66 -1.23 -3.63
C GLN A 436 23.11 -1.23 -4.14
N SER A 437 24.10 -1.10 -3.25
CA SER A 437 25.53 -1.17 -3.61
C SER A 437 25.90 -2.56 -4.12
N HIS A 438 25.43 -3.62 -3.46
CA HIS A 438 25.57 -4.99 -3.93
C HIS A 438 24.86 -5.23 -5.27
N ILE A 439 23.63 -4.74 -5.45
CA ILE A 439 22.91 -4.86 -6.73
C ILE A 439 23.67 -4.13 -7.86
N ARG A 440 24.12 -2.89 -7.64
CA ARG A 440 24.94 -2.13 -8.60
C ARG A 440 26.27 -2.84 -8.90
N ARG A 441 26.89 -3.49 -7.92
CA ARG A 441 28.12 -4.29 -8.11
C ARG A 441 27.85 -5.53 -8.94
N ASN A 442 26.86 -6.33 -8.59
CA ASN A 442 26.51 -7.56 -9.30
C ASN A 442 26.15 -7.24 -10.76
N HIS A 443 25.36 -6.20 -10.99
CA HIS A 443 24.99 -5.74 -12.33
C HIS A 443 26.21 -5.26 -13.15
N LYS A 444 27.19 -4.60 -12.51
CA LYS A 444 28.47 -4.28 -13.17
C LYS A 444 29.25 -5.55 -13.54
N GLU A 445 29.27 -6.56 -12.67
CA GLU A 445 29.95 -7.83 -12.94
C GLU A 445 29.23 -8.63 -14.05
N GLU A 446 27.90 -8.61 -14.12
CA GLU A 446 27.10 -9.12 -15.24
C GLU A 446 27.44 -8.42 -16.57
N ILE A 447 27.49 -7.08 -16.60
CA ILE A 447 27.86 -6.32 -17.80
C ILE A 447 29.30 -6.63 -18.24
N LEU A 448 30.24 -6.73 -17.31
CA LEU A 448 31.63 -7.10 -17.63
C LEU A 448 31.73 -8.53 -18.19
N ASN A 449 30.96 -9.47 -17.66
CA ASN A 449 30.86 -10.83 -18.20
C ASN A 449 30.22 -10.84 -19.60
N GLN A 450 29.18 -10.03 -19.84
CA GLN A 450 28.54 -9.90 -21.15
C GLN A 450 29.50 -9.29 -22.19
N ILE A 451 30.28 -8.27 -21.82
CA ILE A 451 31.34 -7.70 -22.67
C ILE A 451 32.40 -8.76 -22.99
N ALA A 452 32.88 -9.51 -21.98
CA ALA A 452 33.86 -10.57 -22.16
C ALA A 452 33.35 -11.68 -23.09
N GLN A 453 32.10 -12.13 -22.95
CA GLN A 453 31.47 -13.10 -23.85
C GLN A 453 31.32 -12.57 -25.28
N ASN A 454 30.93 -11.30 -25.45
CA ASN A 454 30.84 -10.67 -26.76
C ASN A 454 32.22 -10.53 -27.43
N ASP A 455 33.28 -10.23 -26.66
CA ASP A 455 34.64 -10.14 -27.18
C ASP A 455 35.27 -11.51 -27.47
N GLU A 456 34.96 -12.52 -26.66
CA GLU A 456 35.31 -13.92 -26.96
C GLU A 456 34.60 -14.40 -28.24
N GLY A 457 33.31 -14.09 -28.40
CA GLY A 457 32.54 -14.38 -29.61
C GLY A 457 33.10 -13.68 -30.85
N ARG A 458 33.42 -12.38 -30.76
CA ARG A 458 34.09 -11.63 -31.84
C ARG A 458 35.48 -12.19 -32.16
N ARG A 459 36.21 -12.69 -31.15
CA ARG A 459 37.53 -13.32 -31.32
C ARG A 459 37.43 -14.69 -31.99
N LYS A 460 36.44 -15.52 -31.61
CA LYS A 460 36.13 -16.81 -32.22
C LYS A 460 35.73 -16.66 -33.68
N GLY A 461 34.73 -15.84 -33.99
CA GLY A 461 34.30 -15.60 -35.37
C GLY A 461 35.42 -15.04 -36.28
N ARG A 462 36.33 -14.22 -35.73
CA ARG A 462 37.54 -13.78 -36.46
C ARG A 462 38.56 -14.92 -36.66
N ALA A 463 38.75 -15.79 -35.68
CA ALA A 463 39.64 -16.95 -35.80
C ALA A 463 39.09 -17.96 -36.81
N GLU A 464 37.80 -18.28 -36.73
CA GLU A 464 37.06 -19.15 -37.65
C GLU A 464 37.17 -18.64 -39.10
N TYR A 465 36.91 -17.35 -39.34
CA TYR A 465 37.08 -16.73 -40.67
C TYR A 465 38.52 -16.81 -41.21
N LEU A 466 39.52 -16.63 -40.36
CA LEU A 466 40.93 -16.78 -40.76
C LEU A 466 41.28 -18.24 -41.05
N GLU A 467 40.79 -19.18 -40.24
CA GLU A 467 41.00 -20.62 -40.40
C GLU A 467 40.29 -21.16 -41.65
N GLU A 468 39.10 -20.68 -41.99
CA GLU A 468 38.43 -20.95 -43.28
C GLU A 468 39.24 -20.39 -44.45
N GLY A 469 39.77 -19.17 -44.32
CA GLY A 469 40.70 -18.58 -45.30
C GLY A 469 41.98 -19.40 -45.48
N GLU A 470 42.51 -20.01 -44.42
CA GLU A 470 43.67 -20.91 -44.47
C GLU A 470 43.32 -22.27 -45.09
N LYS A 471 42.19 -22.87 -44.70
CA LYS A 471 41.66 -24.10 -45.32
C LYS A 471 41.40 -23.92 -46.82
N LEU A 472 40.90 -22.77 -47.25
CA LEU A 472 40.71 -22.44 -48.66
C LEU A 472 42.05 -22.30 -49.41
N ARG A 473 43.01 -21.55 -48.83
CA ARG A 473 44.38 -21.45 -49.38
C ARG A 473 45.07 -22.81 -49.46
N GLN A 474 44.90 -23.66 -48.46
CA GLN A 474 45.44 -25.03 -48.45
C GLN A 474 44.80 -25.90 -49.53
N ARG A 475 43.47 -25.91 -49.66
CA ARG A 475 42.76 -26.64 -50.74
C ARG A 475 43.28 -26.23 -52.11
N HIS A 476 43.38 -24.94 -52.42
CA HIS A 476 43.95 -24.48 -53.69
C HIS A 476 45.42 -24.86 -53.87
N LYS A 477 46.23 -24.91 -52.80
CA LYS A 477 47.62 -25.39 -52.88
C LYS A 477 47.70 -26.89 -53.15
N GLU A 478 46.82 -27.69 -52.55
CA GLU A 478 46.70 -29.13 -52.81
C GLU A 478 46.18 -29.40 -54.23
N GLU A 479 45.21 -28.62 -54.72
CA GLU A 479 44.72 -28.70 -56.10
C GLU A 479 45.82 -28.35 -57.11
N LYS A 480 46.56 -27.27 -56.89
CA LYS A 480 47.73 -26.92 -57.71
C LYS A 480 48.77 -28.03 -57.72
N GLY A 481 49.15 -28.56 -56.54
CA GLY A 481 50.10 -29.66 -56.44
C GLY A 481 49.63 -30.95 -57.13
N ARG A 482 48.33 -31.27 -57.08
CA ARG A 482 47.74 -32.41 -57.83
C ARG A 482 47.80 -32.16 -59.34
N LEU A 483 47.49 -30.94 -59.80
CA LEU A 483 47.54 -30.57 -61.21
C LEU A 483 48.99 -30.53 -61.75
N GLU A 484 49.96 -30.11 -60.94
CA GLU A 484 51.40 -30.19 -61.25
C GLU A 484 51.83 -31.65 -61.38
N GLN A 485 51.50 -32.52 -60.41
CA GLN A 485 51.77 -33.96 -60.51
C GLN A 485 51.10 -34.62 -61.74
N ILE A 486 49.93 -34.14 -62.18
CA ILE A 486 49.27 -34.60 -63.41
C ILE A 486 50.00 -34.06 -64.66
N LYS A 487 50.48 -32.81 -64.65
CA LYS A 487 51.30 -32.23 -65.72
C LYS A 487 52.58 -33.04 -65.92
N ASP A 488 53.27 -33.32 -64.83
CA ASP A 488 54.56 -34.00 -64.84
C ASP A 488 54.40 -35.46 -65.29
N ARG A 489 53.40 -36.19 -64.76
CA ARG A 489 53.04 -37.53 -65.27
C ARG A 489 52.72 -37.54 -66.78
N LYS A 490 52.07 -36.49 -67.30
CA LYS A 490 51.80 -36.39 -68.75
C LYS A 490 53.03 -36.00 -69.57
N LEU A 491 53.97 -35.24 -68.99
CA LEU A 491 55.29 -35.03 -69.60
C LEU A 491 56.10 -36.33 -69.63
N ASP A 492 55.98 -37.19 -68.60
CA ASP A 492 56.57 -38.52 -68.55
C ASP A 492 55.91 -39.51 -69.53
N GLU A 493 54.58 -39.52 -69.66
CA GLU A 493 53.86 -40.29 -70.71
C GLU A 493 54.32 -39.87 -72.11
N LEU A 494 54.41 -38.56 -72.38
CA LEU A 494 54.98 -38.02 -73.62
C LEU A 494 56.50 -38.31 -73.74
N SER A 495 57.19 -38.55 -72.62
CA SER A 495 58.59 -38.98 -72.58
C SER A 495 58.76 -40.38 -73.17
N VAL A 496 57.97 -41.34 -72.67
CA VAL A 496 57.97 -42.75 -73.08
C VAL A 496 57.43 -42.91 -74.50
N CYS A 497 56.46 -42.10 -74.91
CA CYS A 497 55.93 -42.09 -76.28
C CYS A 497 56.87 -41.43 -77.32
N GLY A 498 58.12 -41.09 -76.98
CA GLY A 498 59.16 -40.68 -77.93
C GLY A 498 58.99 -39.30 -78.59
N VAL A 499 58.01 -38.50 -78.18
CA VAL A 499 57.69 -37.19 -78.78
C VAL A 499 58.88 -36.21 -78.68
N PRO A 500 59.43 -35.65 -79.78
CA PRO A 500 60.59 -34.76 -79.71
C PRO A 500 60.39 -33.55 -78.77
N ALA A 501 61.39 -33.25 -77.95
CA ALA A 501 61.32 -32.29 -76.84
C ALA A 501 60.77 -30.89 -77.23
N LYS A 502 61.00 -30.45 -78.49
CA LYS A 502 60.44 -29.22 -79.06
C LYS A 502 58.91 -29.10 -78.85
N TYR A 503 58.19 -30.21 -78.89
CA TYR A 503 56.72 -30.26 -78.73
C TYR A 503 56.26 -30.53 -77.30
N ARG A 504 57.17 -30.85 -76.36
CA ARG A 504 56.86 -30.98 -74.92
C ARG A 504 56.95 -29.64 -74.19
N ALA A 505 57.80 -28.73 -74.67
CA ALA A 505 58.13 -27.45 -74.04
C ALA A 505 56.91 -26.53 -73.79
N GLU A 506 55.84 -26.63 -74.59
CA GLU A 506 54.61 -25.84 -74.38
C GLU A 506 53.80 -26.35 -73.19
N LEU A 507 53.69 -27.67 -73.00
CA LEU A 507 53.04 -28.27 -71.83
C LEU A 507 53.89 -28.06 -70.57
N GLU A 508 55.21 -28.18 -70.68
CA GLU A 508 56.18 -27.94 -69.61
C GLU A 508 56.05 -26.53 -69.03
N ARG A 509 56.01 -25.52 -69.91
CA ARG A 509 55.88 -24.08 -69.58
C ARG A 509 54.47 -23.65 -69.21
N LYS A 510 53.46 -24.52 -69.32
CA LYS A 510 52.09 -24.20 -68.93
C LYS A 510 52.00 -24.01 -67.41
N LYS A 511 51.81 -22.76 -66.98
CA LYS A 511 51.46 -22.42 -65.60
C LYS A 511 50.11 -23.02 -65.20
N ILE A 512 49.93 -23.24 -63.90
CA ILE A 512 48.74 -23.85 -63.31
C ILE A 512 48.13 -22.87 -62.29
N GLY A 513 47.03 -22.24 -62.70
CA GLY A 513 46.28 -21.26 -61.91
C GLY A 513 47.04 -19.96 -61.66
N ASP A 514 47.13 -19.10 -62.67
CA ASP A 514 46.99 -17.66 -62.39
C ASP A 514 45.48 -17.39 -62.18
#